data_AF-A0A1U7CT33-F1
#
_entry.id   AF-A0A1U7CT33-F1
#
_cell.length_a   1.000
_cell.length_b   1.000
_cell.length_c   1.000
_cell.angle_alpha   90.00
_cell.angle_beta   90.00
_cell.angle_gamma   90.00
#
_symmetry.space_group_name_H-M   'P 1'
#
loop_
_entity.id
_entity.type
_entity.pdbx_description
1 polymer ?
#
loop_
_entity_poly.entity_id
_entity_poly.type
_entity_poly.pdbx_seq_one_letter_code
_entity_poly.pdbx_strand_id
1 'polypeptide(L)'
;MRGRLRLHSQEQTRAAEVGGLRARVARLALMVLAGVSAFLAWQLGPTSLRVAAGWLTVLGAPIFFLSVLEKTYLIAAPGTVVATSALAWRVVVRRKRRQRVAPATALALLAVGATLLSLLAAEASAGLWLAWVHRSPTLPTTFAAPEPSPILPTRFDSEPGGGGEIKVVVIGESSAIGFPFEKWLSIGAIVGWRLREVFPGRAVRVDVLAQPGSRLVAMHLRLETLSRRPDILIIYAGHNEFYARHSWGHEVTPYYLDEPTVAQIQTVGAIFARVSPLVRLIEETLEERKVAAPPPLKGRLLIDALSHSVEESADLLADFHSRLEAIVAYCEQIGATPVLVAPPGNDAGYEPDRSVLPPETPRAHREAFAQDFEAARRLEASDPASSTDAYRALVARHPGFAESHFRLAKRLEAEGRDAEAYEHYVAARDLDGHPMRCLTSFQDAYREIAARRKTILVDGQALFHARNPRGLLDDHLFNDAQHPAFEGHVALAEAVLAGLKERKALGWPESVPAPTIDLTECASHFGVAAEAWKAACGSAAGFYGATASLRFDPTERMAKRDRYNKALGDLIEGKKAEDLGVSGLGLRSVRKPMPKPTPIKP
;
A
#
# COMPACT_ATOMS: atom_id res chain seq x y z
N MET A 1 -25.03 63.35 -47.81
CA MET A 1 -23.64 62.90 -47.54
C MET A 1 -23.43 62.10 -46.23
N ARG A 2 -24.31 62.16 -45.21
CA ARG A 2 -24.14 61.40 -43.93
C ARG A 2 -24.55 59.91 -43.96
N GLY A 3 -25.25 59.43 -44.99
CA GLY A 3 -25.68 58.02 -45.11
C GLY A 3 -24.63 57.06 -45.66
N ARG A 4 -23.77 57.51 -46.59
CA ARG A 4 -22.72 56.66 -47.19
C ARG A 4 -21.53 56.41 -46.26
N LEU A 5 -21.24 57.31 -45.32
CA LEU A 5 -20.15 57.14 -44.35
C LEU A 5 -20.47 56.12 -43.24
N ARG A 6 -21.74 55.85 -42.94
CA ARG A 6 -22.15 54.87 -41.91
C ARG A 6 -22.10 53.42 -42.40
N LEU A 7 -22.40 53.17 -43.67
CA LEU A 7 -22.34 51.81 -44.25
C LEU A 7 -20.90 51.31 -44.40
N HIS A 8 -19.98 52.19 -44.82
CA HIS A 8 -18.57 51.84 -44.95
C HIS A 8 -17.89 51.53 -43.60
N SER A 9 -18.31 52.22 -42.53
CA SER A 9 -17.82 51.97 -41.17
C SER A 9 -18.27 50.62 -40.61
N GLN A 10 -19.51 50.18 -40.89
CA GLN A 10 -20.04 48.88 -40.44
C GLN A 10 -19.46 47.69 -41.21
N GLU A 11 -19.18 47.84 -42.50
CA GLU A 11 -18.50 46.79 -43.29
C GLU A 11 -17.05 46.59 -42.85
N GLN A 12 -16.33 47.67 -42.50
CA GLN A 12 -14.97 47.58 -41.98
C GLN A 12 -14.91 46.91 -40.60
N THR A 13 -15.90 47.12 -39.72
CA THR A 13 -15.95 46.44 -38.40
C THR A 13 -16.28 44.96 -38.53
N ARG A 14 -17.20 44.57 -39.41
CA ARG A 14 -17.49 43.16 -39.71
C ARG A 14 -16.28 42.44 -40.33
N ALA A 15 -15.55 43.08 -41.23
CA ALA A 15 -14.34 42.51 -41.82
C ALA A 15 -13.24 42.27 -40.77
N ALA A 16 -13.09 43.19 -39.79
CA ALA A 16 -12.15 43.06 -38.69
C ALA A 16 -12.52 41.94 -37.69
N GLU A 17 -13.81 41.78 -37.36
CA GLU A 17 -14.29 40.69 -36.50
C GLU A 17 -14.13 39.30 -37.16
N VAL A 18 -14.43 39.19 -38.46
CA VAL A 18 -14.23 37.96 -39.23
C VAL A 18 -12.74 37.63 -39.37
N GLY A 19 -11.87 38.65 -39.54
CA GLY A 19 -10.42 38.48 -39.54
C GLY A 19 -9.87 37.97 -38.20
N GLY A 20 -10.38 38.49 -37.09
CA GLY A 20 -10.02 38.05 -35.73
C GLY A 20 -10.48 36.62 -35.43
N LEU A 21 -11.68 36.23 -35.90
CA LEU A 21 -12.18 34.86 -35.77
C LEU A 21 -11.35 33.86 -36.60
N ARG A 22 -11.02 34.21 -37.85
CA ARG A 22 -10.13 33.40 -38.71
C ARG A 22 -8.76 33.20 -38.10
N ALA A 23 -8.18 34.24 -37.49
CA ALA A 23 -6.88 34.12 -36.81
C ALA A 23 -6.93 33.20 -35.57
N ARG A 24 -8.04 33.23 -34.81
CA ARG A 24 -8.24 32.32 -33.66
C ARG A 24 -8.44 30.87 -34.11
N VAL A 25 -9.25 30.64 -35.16
CA VAL A 25 -9.45 29.31 -35.74
C VAL A 25 -8.16 28.76 -36.33
N ALA A 26 -7.37 29.60 -37.02
CA ALA A 26 -6.06 29.21 -37.55
C ALA A 26 -5.07 28.85 -36.44
N ARG A 27 -5.03 29.59 -35.33
CA ARG A 27 -4.22 29.22 -34.15
C ARG A 27 -4.68 27.90 -33.54
N LEU A 28 -5.99 27.69 -33.41
CA LEU A 28 -6.54 26.43 -32.90
C LEU A 28 -6.16 25.26 -33.81
N ALA A 29 -6.29 25.42 -35.13
CA ALA A 29 -5.90 24.43 -36.12
C ALA A 29 -4.38 24.16 -36.08
N LEU A 30 -3.54 25.18 -35.88
CA LEU A 30 -2.09 25.00 -35.73
C LEU A 30 -1.73 24.24 -34.46
N MET A 31 -2.40 24.52 -33.34
CA MET A 31 -2.20 23.77 -32.09
C MET A 31 -2.64 22.31 -32.23
N VAL A 32 -3.76 22.07 -32.92
CA VAL A 32 -4.22 20.70 -33.23
C VAL A 32 -3.24 19.99 -34.15
N LEU A 33 -2.76 20.66 -35.21
CA LEU A 33 -1.80 20.10 -36.16
C LEU A 33 -0.44 19.79 -35.49
N ALA A 34 0.02 20.67 -34.59
CA ALA A 34 1.21 20.45 -33.78
C ALA A 34 1.04 19.27 -32.82
N GLY A 35 -0.13 19.16 -32.17
CA GLY A 35 -0.46 18.01 -31.31
C GLY A 35 -0.51 16.69 -32.09
N VAL A 36 -1.14 16.67 -33.27
CA VAL A 36 -1.20 15.49 -34.14
C VAL A 36 0.19 15.13 -34.67
N SER A 37 1.00 16.11 -35.06
CA SER A 37 2.37 15.86 -35.55
C SER A 37 3.29 15.33 -34.44
N ALA A 38 3.16 15.85 -33.22
CA ALA A 38 3.87 15.33 -32.05
C ALA A 38 3.43 13.89 -31.70
N PHE A 39 2.14 13.59 -31.83
CA PHE A 39 1.60 12.24 -31.64
C PHE A 39 2.06 11.25 -32.73
N LEU A 40 2.15 11.68 -33.98
CA LEU A 40 2.67 10.85 -35.07
C LEU A 40 4.18 10.63 -34.93
N ALA A 41 4.96 11.66 -34.58
CA ALA A 41 6.38 11.53 -34.25
C ALA A 41 6.60 10.57 -33.07
N TRP A 42 5.71 10.59 -32.08
CA TRP A 42 5.67 9.63 -30.98
C TRP A 42 5.45 8.19 -31.47
N GLN A 43 4.44 7.96 -32.31
CA GLN A 43 4.12 6.61 -32.82
C GLN A 43 5.21 6.03 -33.73
N LEU A 44 5.96 6.88 -34.42
CA LEU A 44 7.00 6.49 -35.36
C LEU A 44 8.41 6.46 -34.71
N GLY A 45 8.55 6.87 -33.45
CA GLY A 45 9.83 6.92 -32.74
C GLY A 45 10.39 5.54 -32.32
N PRO A 46 11.69 5.45 -31.98
CA PRO A 46 12.32 4.21 -31.52
C PRO A 46 11.60 3.61 -30.30
N THR A 47 11.46 2.29 -30.25
CA THR A 47 10.73 1.57 -29.19
C THR A 47 11.31 1.84 -27.80
N SER A 48 12.63 2.04 -27.68
CA SER A 48 13.31 2.42 -26.44
C SER A 48 12.93 3.81 -25.93
N LEU A 49 12.75 4.79 -26.84
CA LEU A 49 12.25 6.13 -26.52
C LEU A 49 10.76 6.10 -26.15
N ARG A 50 9.95 5.26 -26.79
CA ARG A 50 8.53 5.06 -26.43
C ARG A 50 8.34 4.36 -25.09
N VAL A 51 9.24 3.45 -24.71
CA VAL A 51 9.22 2.81 -23.39
C VAL A 51 9.69 3.83 -22.33
N ALA A 52 10.87 4.44 -22.49
CA ALA A 52 11.39 5.41 -21.53
C ALA A 52 10.50 6.65 -21.38
N ALA A 53 10.01 7.21 -22.48
CA ALA A 53 9.07 8.31 -22.45
C ALA A 53 7.65 7.84 -22.11
N GLY A 54 7.28 6.58 -22.34
CA GLY A 54 5.97 6.01 -21.99
C GLY A 54 5.77 5.91 -20.49
N TRP A 55 6.83 5.57 -19.75
CA TRP A 55 6.84 5.66 -18.29
C TRP A 55 6.69 7.12 -17.81
N LEU A 56 7.37 8.06 -18.46
CA LEU A 56 7.28 9.51 -18.15
C LEU A 56 5.92 10.13 -18.54
N THR A 57 5.26 9.66 -19.61
CA THR A 57 3.99 10.23 -20.09
C THR A 57 2.75 9.54 -19.50
N VAL A 58 2.78 8.23 -19.23
CA VAL A 58 1.61 7.50 -18.70
C VAL A 58 1.44 7.71 -17.19
N LEU A 59 2.53 7.77 -16.41
CA LEU A 59 2.46 8.05 -14.97
C LEU A 59 2.68 9.53 -14.66
N GLY A 60 3.58 10.21 -15.38
CA GLY A 60 3.91 11.61 -15.13
C GLY A 60 2.87 12.62 -15.64
N ALA A 61 2.20 12.37 -16.77
CA ALA A 61 1.23 13.33 -17.30
C ALA A 61 -0.03 13.47 -16.42
N PRO A 62 -0.62 12.38 -15.87
CA PRO A 62 -1.71 12.52 -14.89
C PRO A 62 -1.28 13.26 -13.63
N ILE A 63 -0.10 12.96 -13.08
CA ILE A 63 0.45 13.66 -11.91
C ILE A 63 0.63 15.16 -12.20
N PHE A 64 1.22 15.50 -13.34
CA PHE A 64 1.40 16.89 -13.77
C PHE A 64 0.06 17.60 -13.97
N PHE A 65 -0.89 16.96 -14.66
CA PHE A 65 -2.23 17.50 -14.89
C PHE A 65 -2.95 17.79 -13.57
N LEU A 66 -2.99 16.83 -12.64
CA LEU A 66 -3.62 16.99 -11.33
C LEU A 66 -2.93 18.10 -10.51
N SER A 67 -1.60 18.14 -10.52
CA SER A 67 -0.82 19.19 -9.85
C SER A 67 -1.11 20.60 -10.41
N VAL A 68 -1.29 20.73 -11.72
CA VAL A 68 -1.66 22.00 -12.37
C VAL A 68 -3.12 22.33 -12.07
N LEU A 69 -4.00 21.34 -12.08
CA LEU A 69 -5.43 21.49 -11.81
C LEU A 69 -5.68 22.02 -10.39
N GLU A 70 -5.01 21.42 -9.39
CA GLU A 70 -5.05 21.85 -7.99
C GLU A 70 -4.64 23.32 -7.86
N LYS A 71 -3.44 23.67 -8.36
CA LYS A 71 -2.92 25.05 -8.28
C LYS A 71 -3.81 26.05 -9.00
N THR A 72 -4.35 25.66 -10.16
CA THR A 72 -5.27 26.50 -10.93
C THR A 72 -6.56 26.72 -10.15
N TYR A 73 -7.11 25.67 -9.51
CA TYR A 73 -8.32 25.76 -8.70
C TYR A 73 -8.13 26.67 -7.49
N LEU A 74 -7.04 26.50 -6.73
CA LEU A 74 -6.72 27.29 -5.54
C LEU A 74 -6.62 28.80 -5.84
N ILE A 75 -6.22 29.17 -7.05
CA ILE A 75 -6.16 30.57 -7.50
C ILE A 75 -7.53 31.02 -8.07
N ALA A 76 -8.13 30.20 -8.94
CA ALA A 76 -9.32 30.57 -9.70
C ALA A 76 -10.58 30.65 -8.83
N ALA A 77 -10.75 29.76 -7.84
CA ALA A 77 -11.97 29.71 -7.04
C ALA A 77 -12.16 30.97 -6.16
N PRO A 78 -11.17 31.40 -5.33
CA PRO A 78 -11.29 32.65 -4.58
C PRO A 78 -11.45 33.88 -5.51
N GLY A 79 -10.71 33.92 -6.61
CA GLY A 79 -10.81 34.99 -7.60
C GLY A 79 -12.20 35.10 -8.22
N THR A 80 -12.84 33.97 -8.50
CA THR A 80 -14.20 33.90 -9.05
C THR A 80 -15.24 34.38 -8.03
N VAL A 81 -15.11 34.01 -6.75
CA VAL A 81 -15.98 34.49 -5.67
C VAL A 81 -15.88 36.01 -5.52
N VAL A 82 -14.66 36.55 -5.45
CA VAL A 82 -14.42 38.00 -5.32
C VAL A 82 -14.95 38.76 -6.53
N ALA A 83 -14.66 38.29 -7.74
CA ALA A 83 -15.12 38.92 -8.98
C ALA A 83 -16.65 38.89 -9.10
N THR A 84 -17.30 37.78 -8.75
CA THR A 84 -18.77 37.67 -8.76
C THR A 84 -19.39 38.67 -7.78
N SER A 85 -18.90 38.70 -6.54
CA SER A 85 -19.37 39.63 -5.51
C SER A 85 -19.20 41.09 -5.91
N ALA A 86 -18.04 41.46 -6.45
CA ALA A 86 -17.75 42.82 -6.89
C ALA A 86 -18.63 43.25 -8.09
N LEU A 87 -18.82 42.37 -9.07
CA LEU A 87 -19.67 42.64 -10.24
C LEU A 87 -21.15 42.70 -9.85
N ALA A 88 -21.62 41.79 -8.99
CA ALA A 88 -22.98 41.80 -8.46
C ALA A 88 -23.25 43.08 -7.67
N TRP A 89 -22.35 43.46 -6.75
CA TRP A 89 -22.41 44.72 -6.02
C TRP A 89 -22.49 45.92 -6.96
N ARG A 90 -21.62 45.99 -7.96
CA ARG A 90 -21.61 47.07 -8.96
C ARG A 90 -22.93 47.17 -9.73
N VAL A 91 -23.52 46.03 -10.10
CA VAL A 91 -24.84 45.97 -10.76
C VAL A 91 -25.94 46.47 -9.81
N VAL A 92 -25.95 46.01 -8.56
CA VAL A 92 -26.93 46.43 -7.53
C VAL A 92 -26.84 47.92 -7.26
N VAL A 93 -25.63 48.47 -7.05
CA VAL A 93 -25.42 49.90 -6.79
C VAL A 93 -25.87 50.76 -7.97
N ARG A 94 -25.53 50.36 -9.21
CA ARG A 94 -25.96 51.11 -10.40
C ARG A 94 -27.48 51.09 -10.58
N ARG A 95 -28.12 49.94 -10.35
CA ARG A 95 -29.59 49.84 -10.38
C ARG A 95 -30.23 50.71 -9.30
N LYS A 96 -29.70 50.70 -8.06
CA LYS A 96 -30.17 51.59 -6.97
C LYS A 96 -30.03 53.07 -7.33
N ARG A 97 -28.94 53.46 -8.00
CA ARG A 97 -28.71 54.84 -8.49
C ARG A 97 -29.44 55.19 -9.79
N ARG A 98 -30.34 54.32 -10.29
CA ARG A 98 -31.05 54.45 -11.59
C ARG A 98 -30.12 54.67 -12.80
N GLN A 99 -28.88 54.17 -12.72
CA GLN A 99 -27.89 54.25 -13.80
C GLN A 99 -27.96 53.01 -14.69
N ARG A 100 -27.67 53.17 -15.99
CA ARG A 100 -27.58 52.02 -16.91
C ARG A 100 -26.38 51.13 -16.56
N VAL A 101 -26.62 49.82 -16.52
CA VAL A 101 -25.57 48.81 -16.44
C VAL A 101 -24.99 48.61 -17.83
N ALA A 102 -23.67 48.73 -17.98
CA ALA A 102 -23.05 48.50 -19.27
C ALA A 102 -23.22 47.02 -19.68
N PRO A 103 -23.55 46.71 -20.95
CA PRO A 103 -23.69 45.33 -21.42
C PRO A 103 -22.48 44.45 -21.09
N ALA A 104 -21.27 45.01 -21.20
CA ALA A 104 -20.03 44.33 -20.83
C ALA A 104 -19.99 43.90 -19.35
N THR A 105 -20.52 44.72 -18.43
CA THR A 105 -20.59 44.37 -16.99
C THR A 105 -21.60 43.26 -16.74
N ALA A 106 -22.74 43.28 -17.43
CA ALA A 106 -23.74 42.22 -17.32
C ALA A 106 -23.22 40.90 -17.88
N LEU A 107 -22.55 40.94 -19.05
CA LEU A 107 -21.93 39.77 -19.66
C LEU A 107 -20.80 39.21 -18.79
N ALA A 108 -19.96 40.07 -18.20
CA ALA A 108 -18.92 39.65 -17.27
C ALA A 108 -19.53 38.99 -16.02
N LEU A 109 -20.60 39.56 -15.45
CA LEU A 109 -21.28 38.95 -14.30
C LEU A 109 -21.89 37.59 -14.64
N LEU A 110 -22.49 37.44 -15.83
CA LEU A 110 -23.01 36.17 -16.29
C LEU A 110 -21.90 35.13 -16.48
N ALA A 111 -20.78 35.52 -17.10
CA ALA A 111 -19.66 34.62 -17.32
C ALA A 111 -19.03 34.17 -16.00
N VAL A 112 -18.70 35.09 -15.10
CA VAL A 112 -18.09 34.76 -13.80
C VAL A 112 -19.09 34.03 -12.88
N GLY A 113 -20.37 34.40 -12.93
CA GLY A 113 -21.43 33.70 -12.19
C GLY A 113 -21.66 32.27 -12.69
N ALA A 114 -21.61 32.03 -14.00
CA ALA A 114 -21.65 30.68 -14.56
C ALA A 114 -20.43 29.86 -14.13
N THR A 115 -19.23 30.46 -14.14
CA THR A 115 -18.02 29.82 -13.61
C THR A 115 -18.19 29.46 -12.12
N LEU A 116 -18.72 30.36 -11.30
CA LEU A 116 -18.96 30.09 -9.87
C LEU A 116 -19.91 28.91 -9.67
N LEU A 117 -21.01 28.86 -10.42
CA LEU A 117 -21.95 27.73 -10.37
C LEU A 117 -21.29 26.41 -10.78
N SER A 118 -20.45 26.42 -11.82
CA SER A 118 -19.69 25.24 -12.23
C SER A 118 -18.71 24.77 -11.15
N LEU A 119 -18.03 25.68 -10.46
CA LEU A 119 -17.12 25.34 -9.35
C LEU A 119 -17.91 24.75 -8.18
N LEU A 120 -19.05 25.33 -7.82
CA LEU A 120 -19.94 24.79 -6.77
C LEU A 120 -20.48 23.40 -7.13
N ALA A 121 -20.85 23.18 -8.39
CA ALA A 121 -21.28 21.86 -8.87
C ALA A 121 -20.13 20.83 -8.82
N ALA A 122 -18.89 21.26 -9.13
CA ALA A 122 -17.72 20.40 -9.04
C ALA A 122 -17.40 20.04 -7.57
N GLU A 123 -17.50 20.98 -6.64
CA GLU A 123 -17.35 20.73 -5.19
C GLU A 123 -18.41 19.75 -4.67
N ALA A 124 -19.68 19.97 -5.03
CA ALA A 124 -20.76 19.07 -4.63
C ALA A 124 -20.56 17.66 -5.22
N SER A 125 -20.17 17.56 -6.49
CA SER A 125 -19.90 16.27 -7.15
C SER A 125 -18.71 15.56 -6.52
N ALA A 126 -17.63 16.28 -6.21
CA ALA A 126 -16.46 15.73 -5.53
C ALA A 126 -16.82 15.26 -4.11
N GLY A 127 -17.63 16.02 -3.37
CA GLY A 127 -18.12 15.62 -2.05
C GLY A 127 -18.97 14.35 -2.08
N LEU A 128 -19.89 14.25 -3.04
CA LEU A 128 -20.69 13.04 -3.24
C LEU A 128 -19.80 11.85 -3.63
N TRP A 129 -18.81 12.06 -4.50
CA TRP A 129 -17.87 11.02 -4.90
C TRP A 129 -17.01 10.54 -3.73
N LEU A 130 -16.41 11.45 -2.96
CA LEU A 130 -15.62 11.10 -1.78
C LEU A 130 -16.47 10.36 -0.73
N ALA A 131 -17.69 10.83 -0.47
CA ALA A 131 -18.61 10.14 0.42
C ALA A 131 -18.94 8.72 -0.08
N TRP A 132 -19.05 8.53 -1.40
CA TRP A 132 -19.30 7.23 -2.02
C TRP A 132 -18.10 6.30 -1.98
N VAL A 133 -16.88 6.78 -2.23
CA VAL A 133 -15.64 5.98 -2.23
C VAL A 133 -15.26 5.57 -0.80
N HIS A 134 -15.41 6.46 0.17
CA HIS A 134 -15.02 6.21 1.58
C HIS A 134 -16.13 5.58 2.42
N ARG A 135 -17.28 5.26 1.82
CA ARG A 135 -18.40 4.63 2.54
C ARG A 135 -18.00 3.29 3.15
N SER A 136 -18.75 2.88 4.16
CA SER A 136 -18.81 1.46 4.51
C SER A 136 -19.65 0.73 3.45
N PRO A 137 -19.18 -0.38 2.89
CA PRO A 137 -19.93 -1.12 1.89
C PRO A 137 -21.21 -1.72 2.46
N THR A 138 -22.24 -1.87 1.62
CA THR A 138 -23.40 -2.68 1.96
C THR A 138 -23.12 -4.10 1.52
N LEU A 139 -22.76 -4.97 2.47
CA LEU A 139 -22.32 -6.32 2.16
C LEU A 139 -23.50 -7.28 1.92
N PRO A 140 -23.37 -8.26 1.01
CA PRO A 140 -24.42 -9.23 0.75
C PRO A 140 -24.65 -10.10 1.99
N THR A 141 -25.89 -10.18 2.44
CA THR A 141 -26.31 -11.03 3.58
C THR A 141 -27.20 -12.18 3.13
N THR A 142 -27.74 -12.07 1.92
CA THR A 142 -28.49 -13.12 1.24
C THR A 142 -27.66 -13.64 0.08
N PHE A 143 -27.55 -14.96 -0.02
CA PHE A 143 -26.79 -15.64 -1.05
C PHE A 143 -27.70 -16.61 -1.78
N ALA A 144 -27.67 -16.59 -3.10
CA ALA A 144 -28.45 -17.54 -3.90
C ALA A 144 -27.99 -18.98 -3.58
N ALA A 145 -28.94 -19.91 -3.52
CA ALA A 145 -28.62 -21.32 -3.51
C ALA A 145 -27.82 -21.65 -4.78
N PRO A 146 -26.81 -22.54 -4.71
CA PRO A 146 -26.09 -22.95 -5.91
C PRO A 146 -27.08 -23.50 -6.94
N GLU A 147 -27.13 -22.91 -8.13
CA GLU A 147 -27.97 -23.46 -9.20
C GLU A 147 -27.49 -24.87 -9.55
N PRO A 148 -28.40 -25.85 -9.69
CA PRO A 148 -28.04 -27.15 -10.21
C PRO A 148 -27.47 -26.96 -11.62
N SER A 149 -26.27 -27.49 -11.85
CA SER A 149 -25.61 -27.42 -13.16
C SER A 149 -26.56 -27.93 -14.26
N PRO A 150 -26.72 -27.22 -15.39
CA PRO A 150 -27.55 -27.67 -16.51
C PRO A 150 -26.94 -28.86 -17.29
N ILE A 151 -25.78 -29.37 -16.86
CA ILE A 151 -25.19 -30.60 -17.39
C ILE A 151 -25.89 -31.77 -16.71
N LEU A 152 -26.71 -32.50 -17.48
CA LEU A 152 -27.31 -33.79 -17.10
C LEU A 152 -26.29 -34.64 -16.30
N PRO A 153 -26.64 -35.11 -15.10
CA PRO A 153 -25.73 -35.90 -14.29
C PRO A 153 -25.47 -37.23 -14.99
N THR A 154 -24.24 -37.44 -15.49
CA THR A 154 -23.80 -38.76 -15.99
C THR A 154 -23.31 -39.67 -14.87
N ARG A 155 -23.36 -39.20 -13.62
CA ARG A 155 -23.24 -40.00 -12.41
C ARG A 155 -24.28 -39.56 -11.39
N PHE A 156 -25.10 -40.51 -10.96
CA PHE A 156 -25.81 -40.39 -9.70
C PHE A 156 -24.79 -40.69 -8.61
N ASP A 157 -24.14 -39.64 -8.09
CA ASP A 157 -23.35 -39.78 -6.87
C ASP A 157 -24.32 -39.94 -5.70
N SER A 158 -24.77 -41.16 -5.48
CA SER A 158 -25.26 -41.59 -4.19
C SER A 158 -24.04 -41.80 -3.28
N GLU A 159 -23.42 -40.72 -2.81
CA GLU A 159 -22.48 -40.82 -1.70
C GLU A 159 -23.21 -40.68 -0.35
N PRO A 160 -23.05 -41.64 0.58
CA PRO A 160 -23.56 -41.53 1.94
C PRO A 160 -22.67 -40.57 2.75
N GLY A 161 -23.01 -39.28 2.73
CA GLY A 161 -22.36 -38.26 3.54
C GLY A 161 -22.80 -36.84 3.18
N GLY A 162 -23.96 -36.40 3.70
CA GLY A 162 -24.57 -35.09 3.41
C GLY A 162 -23.82 -33.86 3.95
N GLY A 163 -22.55 -33.66 3.59
CA GLY A 163 -21.78 -32.46 3.94
C GLY A 163 -21.67 -31.50 2.75
N GLY A 164 -22.22 -30.29 2.88
CA GLY A 164 -22.07 -29.24 1.85
C GLY A 164 -20.62 -28.83 1.59
N GLU A 165 -20.35 -28.27 0.40
CA GLU A 165 -19.07 -27.65 -0.01
C GLU A 165 -18.57 -26.68 1.08
N ILE A 166 -17.27 -26.74 1.41
CA ILE A 166 -16.59 -25.78 2.30
C ILE A 166 -16.06 -24.64 1.44
N LYS A 167 -16.49 -23.41 1.72
CA LYS A 167 -15.99 -22.22 1.02
C LYS A 167 -15.04 -21.41 1.91
N VAL A 168 -13.78 -21.33 1.50
CA VAL A 168 -12.75 -20.47 2.11
C VAL A 168 -12.56 -19.24 1.23
N VAL A 169 -12.70 -18.05 1.81
CA VAL A 169 -12.38 -16.79 1.14
C VAL A 169 -11.18 -16.16 1.83
N VAL A 170 -10.23 -15.65 1.05
CA VAL A 170 -9.08 -14.89 1.56
C VAL A 170 -9.16 -13.45 1.07
N ILE A 171 -9.16 -12.50 1.98
CA ILE A 171 -8.97 -11.08 1.67
C ILE A 171 -7.66 -10.59 2.29
N GLY A 172 -7.03 -9.62 1.64
CA GLY A 172 -5.75 -9.12 2.10
C GLY A 172 -4.91 -8.49 1.02
N GLU A 173 -3.62 -8.40 1.27
CA GLU A 173 -2.64 -7.78 0.38
C GLU A 173 -1.76 -8.80 -0.37
N SER A 174 -0.59 -8.37 -0.83
CA SER A 174 0.37 -9.22 -1.55
C SER A 174 0.82 -10.45 -0.75
N SER A 175 0.98 -10.34 0.57
CA SER A 175 1.29 -11.52 1.40
C SER A 175 0.12 -12.52 1.44
N ALA A 176 -1.12 -12.04 1.43
CA ALA A 176 -2.32 -12.89 1.47
C ALA A 176 -2.62 -13.60 0.14
N ILE A 177 -2.30 -12.97 -1.00
CA ILE A 177 -2.39 -13.62 -2.32
C ILE A 177 -1.32 -14.71 -2.49
N GLY A 178 -0.27 -14.69 -1.66
CA GLY A 178 0.81 -15.68 -1.67
C GLY A 178 2.13 -15.19 -2.27
N PHE A 179 2.31 -13.89 -2.47
CA PHE A 179 3.53 -13.34 -3.08
C PHE A 179 4.81 -13.76 -2.32
N PRO A 180 5.92 -14.11 -3.01
CA PRO A 180 6.12 -14.18 -4.47
C PRO A 180 5.73 -15.52 -5.12
N PHE A 181 4.97 -16.35 -4.41
CA PHE A 181 4.52 -17.68 -4.83
C PHE A 181 3.07 -17.70 -5.34
N GLU A 182 2.46 -16.55 -5.64
CA GLU A 182 1.02 -16.40 -5.90
C GLU A 182 0.50 -17.24 -7.08
N LYS A 183 1.38 -17.64 -8.00
CA LYS A 183 1.03 -18.56 -9.10
C LYS A 183 0.93 -20.02 -8.67
N TRP A 184 1.53 -20.38 -7.54
CA TRP A 184 1.65 -21.74 -7.03
C TRP A 184 0.79 -21.96 -5.79
N LEU A 185 0.83 -21.02 -4.83
CA LEU A 185 0.14 -21.15 -3.56
C LEU A 185 -0.23 -19.81 -2.94
N SER A 186 -1.11 -19.89 -1.96
CA SER A 186 -1.41 -18.86 -0.97
C SER A 186 -1.67 -19.56 0.37
N ILE A 187 -1.72 -18.80 1.46
CA ILE A 187 -2.14 -19.36 2.77
C ILE A 187 -3.51 -20.06 2.67
N GLY A 188 -4.44 -19.50 1.89
CA GLY A 188 -5.76 -20.09 1.68
C GLY A 188 -5.72 -21.38 0.87
N ALA A 189 -4.83 -21.46 -0.13
CA ALA A 189 -4.67 -22.67 -0.94
C ALA A 189 -4.11 -23.83 -0.10
N ILE A 190 -3.12 -23.56 0.77
CA ILE A 190 -2.56 -24.56 1.69
C ILE A 190 -3.62 -25.02 2.70
N VAL A 191 -4.36 -24.09 3.30
CA VAL A 191 -5.48 -24.40 4.20
C VAL A 191 -6.54 -25.24 3.50
N GLY A 192 -6.95 -24.85 2.29
CA GLY A 192 -7.93 -25.58 1.51
C GLY A 192 -7.48 -27.00 1.13
N TRP A 193 -6.21 -27.19 0.80
CA TRP A 193 -5.63 -28.50 0.58
C TRP A 193 -5.78 -29.40 1.81
N ARG A 194 -5.35 -28.93 2.98
CA ARG A 194 -5.42 -29.70 4.23
C ARG A 194 -6.85 -29.90 4.74
N LEU A 195 -7.77 -28.98 4.49
CA LEU A 195 -9.19 -29.17 4.83
C LEU A 195 -9.83 -30.34 4.06
N ARG A 196 -9.40 -30.62 2.83
CA ARG A 196 -9.89 -31.80 2.07
C ARG A 196 -9.49 -33.12 2.74
N GLU A 197 -8.34 -33.14 3.40
CA GLU A 197 -7.85 -34.32 4.13
C GLU A 197 -8.58 -34.48 5.48
N VAL A 198 -8.88 -33.37 6.15
CA VAL A 198 -9.61 -33.36 7.43
C VAL A 198 -11.09 -33.74 7.25
N PHE A 199 -11.72 -33.31 6.16
CA PHE A 199 -13.13 -33.54 5.88
C PHE A 199 -13.32 -34.35 4.58
N PRO A 200 -12.99 -35.65 4.59
CA PRO A 200 -13.20 -36.50 3.43
C PRO A 200 -14.69 -36.51 3.04
N GLY A 201 -14.98 -36.37 1.76
CA GLY A 201 -16.35 -36.28 1.22
C GLY A 201 -16.92 -34.86 1.12
N ARG A 202 -16.23 -33.83 1.64
CA ARG A 202 -16.61 -32.42 1.42
C ARG A 202 -15.71 -31.77 0.37
N ALA A 203 -16.32 -31.22 -0.69
CA ALA A 203 -15.59 -30.37 -1.62
C ALA A 203 -15.08 -29.12 -0.89
N VAL A 204 -13.88 -28.64 -1.21
CA VAL A 204 -13.32 -27.40 -0.66
C VAL A 204 -13.01 -26.45 -1.80
N ARG A 205 -13.60 -25.25 -1.75
CA ARG A 205 -13.36 -24.16 -2.69
C ARG A 205 -12.65 -23.02 -1.99
N VAL A 206 -11.54 -22.56 -2.58
CA VAL A 206 -10.79 -21.41 -2.10
C VAL A 206 -10.91 -20.27 -3.10
N ASP A 207 -11.48 -19.14 -2.69
CA ASP A 207 -11.52 -17.91 -3.47
C ASP A 207 -10.54 -16.89 -2.85
N VAL A 208 -9.42 -16.62 -3.52
CA VAL A 208 -8.45 -15.59 -3.09
C VAL A 208 -8.85 -14.25 -3.72
N LEU A 209 -9.39 -13.35 -2.90
CA LEU A 209 -9.79 -12.00 -3.29
C LEU A 209 -8.75 -10.94 -2.94
N ALA A 210 -7.63 -11.35 -2.33
CA ALA A 210 -6.52 -10.47 -1.98
C ALA A 210 -5.95 -9.72 -3.19
N GLN A 211 -5.45 -8.50 -2.96
CA GLN A 211 -4.95 -7.62 -4.01
C GLN A 211 -3.63 -6.95 -3.60
N PRO A 212 -2.56 -7.06 -4.40
CA PRO A 212 -1.28 -6.40 -4.12
C PRO A 212 -1.43 -4.88 -3.97
N GLY A 213 -0.65 -4.28 -3.05
CA GLY A 213 -0.65 -2.84 -2.78
C GLY A 213 -1.96 -2.28 -2.21
N SER A 214 -2.94 -3.12 -1.87
CA SER A 214 -4.23 -2.68 -1.33
C SER A 214 -4.21 -2.57 0.18
N ARG A 215 -4.94 -1.59 0.71
CA ARG A 215 -5.24 -1.41 2.14
C ARG A 215 -6.49 -2.18 2.55
N LEU A 216 -6.74 -2.31 3.85
CA LEU A 216 -7.93 -2.98 4.39
C LEU A 216 -9.24 -2.35 3.88
N VAL A 217 -9.28 -1.03 3.64
CA VAL A 217 -10.45 -0.36 3.05
C VAL A 217 -10.87 -0.96 1.71
N ALA A 218 -9.92 -1.21 0.81
CA ALA A 218 -10.21 -1.79 -0.49
C ALA A 218 -10.69 -3.24 -0.35
N MET A 219 -10.12 -3.98 0.61
CA MET A 219 -10.53 -5.35 0.91
C MET A 219 -11.93 -5.43 1.53
N HIS A 220 -12.28 -4.48 2.40
CA HIS A 220 -13.63 -4.36 2.94
C HIS A 220 -14.64 -4.12 1.81
N LEU A 221 -14.37 -3.15 0.91
CA LEU A 221 -15.22 -2.89 -0.26
C LEU A 221 -15.34 -4.11 -1.18
N ARG A 222 -14.25 -4.86 -1.36
CA ARG A 222 -14.23 -6.03 -2.24
C ARG A 222 -15.15 -7.15 -1.78
N LEU A 223 -15.55 -7.20 -0.50
CA LEU A 223 -16.56 -8.15 -0.01
C LEU A 223 -17.95 -7.92 -0.63
N GLU A 224 -18.25 -6.75 -1.22
CA GLU A 224 -19.48 -6.52 -2.02
C GLU A 224 -19.58 -7.51 -3.21
N THR A 225 -18.44 -8.06 -3.67
CA THR A 225 -18.38 -8.99 -4.80
C THR A 225 -18.73 -10.44 -4.45
N LEU A 226 -18.98 -10.74 -3.17
CA LEU A 226 -19.29 -12.09 -2.72
C LEU A 226 -20.63 -12.57 -3.29
N SER A 227 -20.56 -13.55 -4.19
CA SER A 227 -21.74 -14.20 -4.77
C SER A 227 -22.24 -15.42 -3.97
N ARG A 228 -21.39 -15.98 -3.09
CA ARG A 228 -21.74 -17.09 -2.19
C ARG A 228 -21.16 -16.84 -0.81
N ARG A 229 -21.90 -17.26 0.21
CA ARG A 229 -21.51 -17.20 1.63
C ARG A 229 -20.19 -17.96 1.86
N PRO A 230 -19.15 -17.34 2.43
CA PRO A 230 -17.99 -18.07 2.94
C PRO A 230 -18.34 -18.86 4.20
N ASP A 231 -17.74 -20.03 4.38
CA ASP A 231 -17.73 -20.71 5.69
C ASP A 231 -16.54 -20.25 6.53
N ILE A 232 -15.43 -19.89 5.88
CA ILE A 232 -14.23 -19.31 6.50
C ILE A 232 -13.86 -18.05 5.72
N LEU A 233 -13.64 -16.93 6.42
CA LEU A 233 -13.06 -15.72 5.86
C LEU A 233 -11.71 -15.46 6.53
N ILE A 234 -10.62 -15.58 5.77
CA ILE A 234 -9.26 -15.26 6.23
C ILE A 234 -8.97 -13.80 5.88
N ILE A 235 -8.61 -13.01 6.89
CA ILE A 235 -8.26 -11.59 6.78
C ILE A 235 -6.76 -11.43 7.09
N TYR A 236 -5.97 -11.06 6.09
CA TYR A 236 -4.52 -10.88 6.21
C TYR A 236 -4.07 -9.58 5.54
N ALA A 237 -4.05 -8.47 6.29
CA ALA A 237 -3.69 -7.14 5.80
C ALA A 237 -3.05 -6.27 6.88
N GLY A 238 -2.22 -5.31 6.49
CA GLY A 238 -1.71 -4.28 7.39
C GLY A 238 -0.37 -3.68 6.97
N HIS A 239 0.38 -4.33 6.08
CA HIS A 239 1.65 -3.78 5.57
C HIS A 239 1.43 -2.48 4.78
N ASN A 240 0.31 -2.40 4.05
CA ASN A 240 0.08 -1.32 3.09
C ASN A 240 -0.55 -0.05 3.67
N GLU A 241 -0.88 -0.01 4.97
CA GLU A 241 -1.71 1.08 5.52
C GLU A 241 -1.04 2.46 5.42
N PHE A 242 0.29 2.50 5.45
CA PHE A 242 1.07 3.73 5.27
C PHE A 242 1.53 3.92 3.82
N TYR A 243 2.35 3.01 3.29
CA TYR A 243 3.00 3.22 1.99
C TYR A 243 2.04 3.22 0.80
N ALA A 244 0.85 2.60 0.91
CA ALA A 244 -0.15 2.68 -0.15
C ALA A 244 -1.04 3.94 -0.05
N ARG A 245 -0.85 4.77 0.98
CA ARG A 245 -1.53 6.07 1.14
C ARG A 245 -0.58 7.23 0.90
N HIS A 246 0.61 7.17 1.48
CA HIS A 246 1.62 8.21 1.37
C HIS A 246 2.65 7.79 0.34
N SER A 247 2.82 8.58 -0.72
CA SER A 247 3.79 8.25 -1.76
C SER A 247 5.23 8.19 -1.23
N TRP A 248 6.12 7.51 -1.97
CA TRP A 248 7.54 7.34 -1.65
C TRP A 248 8.26 8.65 -1.30
N GLY A 249 7.83 9.75 -1.92
CA GLY A 249 8.35 11.10 -1.77
C GLY A 249 7.59 11.99 -0.78
N HIS A 250 6.47 11.53 -0.22
CA HIS A 250 5.62 12.32 0.66
C HIS A 250 6.35 12.63 1.97
N GLU A 251 6.30 13.88 2.41
CA GLU A 251 6.96 14.42 3.59
C GLU A 251 6.05 15.44 4.26
N VAL A 252 5.90 15.35 5.57
CA VAL A 252 5.30 16.43 6.36
C VAL A 252 6.20 17.64 6.23
N THR A 253 5.71 18.74 5.65
CA THR A 253 6.55 19.91 5.34
C THR A 253 5.89 21.22 5.81
N PRO A 254 6.60 22.07 6.58
CA PRO A 254 7.88 21.79 7.25
C PRO A 254 7.69 20.79 8.40
N TYR A 255 8.60 19.81 8.54
CA TYR A 255 8.62 18.92 9.70
C TYR A 255 9.35 19.56 10.88
N TYR A 256 10.55 20.10 10.64
CA TYR A 256 11.34 20.77 11.67
C TYR A 256 10.94 22.24 11.81
N LEU A 257 10.79 22.71 13.05
CA LEU A 257 10.28 24.06 13.34
C LEU A 257 11.23 25.20 12.94
N ASP A 258 12.52 24.90 12.79
CA ASP A 258 13.57 25.86 12.40
C ASP A 258 13.83 25.87 10.88
N GLU A 259 13.15 25.02 10.11
CA GLU A 259 13.21 25.07 8.67
C GLU A 259 12.36 26.22 8.13
N PRO A 260 12.87 26.98 7.14
CA PRO A 260 12.09 28.06 6.58
C PRO A 260 10.79 27.47 6.06
N THR A 261 9.67 28.07 6.45
CA THR A 261 8.37 27.78 5.83
C THR A 261 8.45 28.29 4.41
N VAL A 262 9.03 27.49 3.50
CA VAL A 262 8.86 27.73 2.09
C VAL A 262 7.37 27.57 1.90
N ALA A 263 6.67 28.69 1.72
CA ALA A 263 5.25 28.72 1.40
C ALA A 263 5.08 28.09 0.01
N GLN A 264 5.24 26.78 -0.07
CA GLN A 264 4.91 26.00 -1.24
C GLN A 264 3.41 25.82 -1.20
N ILE A 265 2.79 26.03 -2.35
CA ILE A 265 1.33 25.91 -2.57
C ILE A 265 0.76 24.58 -2.02
N GLN A 266 1.61 23.56 -1.76
CA GLN A 266 1.28 22.31 -1.06
C GLN A 266 0.69 22.52 0.35
N THR A 267 1.19 23.47 1.15
CA THR A 267 0.60 23.77 2.47
C THR A 267 -0.78 24.42 2.32
N VAL A 268 -1.00 25.17 1.24
CA VAL A 268 -2.31 25.77 0.93
C VAL A 268 -3.29 24.69 0.46
N GLY A 269 -2.86 23.78 -0.42
CA GLY A 269 -3.62 22.59 -0.82
C GLY A 269 -4.15 21.83 0.40
N ALA A 270 -3.26 21.41 1.29
CA ALA A 270 -3.61 20.64 2.48
C ALA A 270 -4.59 21.37 3.42
N ILE A 271 -4.48 22.70 3.55
CA ILE A 271 -5.45 23.51 4.31
C ILE A 271 -6.80 23.54 3.59
N PHE A 272 -6.81 23.75 2.28
CA PHE A 272 -8.03 23.79 1.48
C PHE A 272 -8.70 22.42 1.36
N ALA A 273 -7.97 21.32 1.34
CA ALA A 273 -8.51 19.96 1.32
C ALA A 273 -9.43 19.65 2.52
N ARG A 274 -9.22 20.33 3.65
CA ARG A 274 -10.11 20.23 4.83
C ARG A 274 -11.49 20.84 4.60
N VAL A 275 -11.61 21.78 3.65
CA VAL A 275 -12.85 22.56 3.40
C VAL A 275 -13.39 22.40 1.98
N SER A 276 -12.59 21.93 1.04
CA SER A 276 -12.88 21.76 -0.38
C SER A 276 -12.82 20.26 -0.74
N PRO A 277 -13.98 19.60 -0.88
CA PRO A 277 -14.04 18.25 -1.40
C PRO A 277 -13.33 18.05 -2.74
N LEU A 278 -13.32 19.06 -3.63
CA LEU A 278 -12.64 18.97 -4.92
C LEU A 278 -11.12 18.95 -4.75
N VAL A 279 -10.55 19.83 -3.90
CA VAL A 279 -9.10 19.79 -3.60
C VAL A 279 -8.74 18.46 -2.97
N ARG A 280 -9.53 17.99 -1.99
CA ARG A 280 -9.31 16.69 -1.36
C ARG A 280 -9.34 15.54 -2.37
N LEU A 281 -10.30 15.53 -3.30
CA LEU A 281 -10.37 14.52 -4.35
C LEU A 281 -9.15 14.55 -5.28
N ILE A 282 -8.69 15.76 -5.65
CA ILE A 282 -7.49 15.93 -6.47
C ILE A 282 -6.25 15.41 -5.72
N GLU A 283 -6.10 15.75 -4.44
CA GLU A 283 -4.98 15.29 -3.60
C GLU A 283 -4.97 13.78 -3.40
N GLU A 284 -6.11 13.18 -3.03
CA GLU A 284 -6.21 11.71 -2.87
C GLU A 284 -5.87 11.00 -4.19
N THR A 285 -6.41 11.49 -5.31
CA THR A 285 -6.08 10.93 -6.63
C THR A 285 -4.61 11.13 -6.98
N LEU A 286 -4.04 12.30 -6.66
CA LEU A 286 -2.64 12.62 -6.94
C LEU A 286 -1.69 11.70 -6.15
N GLU A 287 -1.95 11.50 -4.85
CA GLU A 287 -1.16 10.59 -4.03
C GLU A 287 -1.28 9.14 -4.50
N GLU A 288 -2.47 8.67 -4.85
CA GLU A 288 -2.65 7.33 -5.46
C GLU A 288 -1.78 7.14 -6.71
N ARG A 289 -1.69 8.16 -7.57
CA ARG A 289 -0.83 8.10 -8.77
C ARG A 289 0.65 8.14 -8.44
N LYS A 290 1.06 8.88 -7.41
CA LYS A 290 2.46 8.93 -6.97
C LYS A 290 2.90 7.64 -6.27
N VAL A 291 2.03 7.00 -5.50
CA VAL A 291 2.27 5.67 -4.89
C VAL A 291 2.52 4.62 -5.99
N ALA A 292 1.74 4.66 -7.07
CA ALA A 292 1.91 3.77 -8.22
C ALA A 292 3.17 4.06 -9.07
N ALA A 293 3.81 5.22 -8.87
CA ALA A 293 5.04 5.57 -9.56
C ALA A 293 6.26 4.94 -8.86
N PRO A 294 7.38 4.70 -9.59
CA PRO A 294 8.60 4.22 -8.97
C PRO A 294 9.14 5.19 -7.89
N PRO A 295 9.84 4.69 -6.86
CA PRO A 295 10.55 5.50 -5.90
C PRO A 295 11.50 6.52 -6.55
N PRO A 296 11.71 7.70 -5.93
CA PRO A 296 12.67 8.67 -6.44
C PRO A 296 14.08 8.08 -6.44
N LEU A 297 14.88 8.39 -7.47
CA LEU A 297 16.25 7.90 -7.57
C LEU A 297 17.20 8.56 -6.56
N LYS A 298 16.84 9.74 -6.04
CA LYS A 298 17.64 10.46 -5.06
C LYS A 298 17.48 9.77 -3.71
N GLY A 299 18.61 9.37 -3.11
CA GLY A 299 18.66 8.83 -1.76
C GLY A 299 18.23 9.83 -0.69
N ARG A 300 18.02 9.33 0.52
CA ARG A 300 17.52 10.10 1.66
C ARG A 300 18.62 10.55 2.60
N LEU A 301 18.27 11.43 3.54
CA LEU A 301 19.18 11.87 4.60
C LEU A 301 19.07 10.94 5.81
N LEU A 302 20.13 10.87 6.62
CA LEU A 302 20.12 10.10 7.88
C LEU A 302 19.03 10.60 8.84
N ILE A 303 18.93 11.92 8.99
CA ILE A 303 17.87 12.60 9.73
C ILE A 303 16.93 13.17 8.68
N ASP A 304 15.76 12.54 8.54
CA ASP A 304 14.79 12.82 7.49
C ASP A 304 13.52 13.49 8.07
N ALA A 305 12.45 13.56 7.28
CA ALA A 305 11.11 13.96 7.67
C ALA A 305 10.11 12.79 7.61
N LEU A 306 9.13 12.81 8.51
CA LEU A 306 8.05 11.83 8.53
C LEU A 306 7.25 11.84 7.23
N SER A 307 6.79 10.67 6.80
CA SER A 307 5.90 10.57 5.64
C SER A 307 4.45 10.89 5.95
N HIS A 308 4.09 11.10 7.21
CA HIS A 308 2.71 11.29 7.66
C HIS A 308 2.70 12.03 9.00
N SER A 309 1.63 12.76 9.28
CA SER A 309 1.46 13.44 10.57
C SER A 309 0.99 12.48 11.67
N VAL A 310 1.08 12.91 12.93
CA VAL A 310 0.57 12.14 14.08
C VAL A 310 -0.94 11.92 13.95
N GLU A 311 -1.66 12.95 13.48
CA GLU A 311 -3.10 12.88 13.23
C GLU A 311 -3.42 11.89 12.10
N GLU A 312 -2.67 11.92 11.00
CA GLU A 312 -2.87 10.98 9.88
C GLU A 312 -2.63 9.52 10.31
N SER A 313 -1.60 9.28 11.12
CA SER A 313 -1.35 7.94 11.69
C SER A 313 -2.49 7.49 12.59
N ALA A 314 -3.03 8.38 13.43
CA ALA A 314 -4.14 8.06 14.33
C ALA A 314 -5.42 7.77 13.53
N ASP A 315 -5.71 8.56 12.51
CA ASP A 315 -6.85 8.37 11.61
C ASP A 315 -6.75 7.04 10.84
N LEU A 316 -5.55 6.69 10.36
CA LEU A 316 -5.29 5.41 9.70
C LEU A 316 -5.56 4.22 10.63
N LEU A 317 -5.05 4.27 11.86
CA LEU A 317 -5.27 3.20 12.83
C LEU A 317 -6.74 3.09 13.22
N ALA A 318 -7.43 4.22 13.41
CA ALA A 318 -8.85 4.24 13.74
C ALA A 318 -9.73 3.68 12.61
N ASP A 319 -9.46 4.05 11.35
CA ASP A 319 -10.16 3.49 10.18
C ASP A 319 -9.87 1.99 10.04
N PHE A 320 -8.61 1.58 10.19
CA PHE A 320 -8.23 0.16 10.16
C PHE A 320 -8.98 -0.65 11.20
N HIS A 321 -8.95 -0.21 12.46
CA HIS A 321 -9.65 -0.88 13.57
C HIS A 321 -11.16 -0.97 13.32
N SER A 322 -11.80 0.15 12.92
CA SER A 322 -13.23 0.21 12.63
C SER A 322 -13.64 -0.76 11.50
N ARG A 323 -12.84 -0.84 10.43
CA ARG A 323 -13.10 -1.74 9.30
C ARG A 323 -12.87 -3.20 9.66
N LEU A 324 -11.82 -3.49 10.41
CA LEU A 324 -11.54 -4.84 10.87
C LEU A 324 -12.69 -5.35 11.74
N GLU A 325 -13.17 -4.52 12.67
CA GLU A 325 -14.35 -4.82 13.50
C GLU A 325 -15.60 -5.03 12.64
N ALA A 326 -15.84 -4.19 11.63
CA ALA A 326 -16.98 -4.32 10.72
C ALA A 326 -16.95 -5.62 9.92
N ILE A 327 -15.77 -6.05 9.43
CA ILE A 327 -15.62 -7.32 8.70
C ILE A 327 -15.89 -8.51 9.62
N VAL A 328 -15.41 -8.46 10.87
CA VAL A 328 -15.68 -9.52 11.86
C VAL A 328 -17.18 -9.58 12.20
N ALA A 329 -17.82 -8.44 12.46
CA ALA A 329 -19.26 -8.36 12.72
C ALA A 329 -20.08 -8.87 11.52
N TYR A 330 -19.63 -8.58 10.29
CA TYR A 330 -20.24 -9.13 9.08
C TYR A 330 -20.12 -10.66 9.02
N CYS A 331 -18.97 -11.23 9.37
CA CYS A 331 -18.80 -12.68 9.44
C CYS A 331 -19.78 -13.31 10.44
N GLU A 332 -19.93 -12.72 11.63
CA GLU A 332 -20.89 -13.16 12.63
C GLU A 332 -22.33 -13.12 12.08
N GLN A 333 -22.69 -12.03 11.40
CA GLN A 333 -24.02 -11.82 10.82
C GLN A 333 -24.39 -12.90 9.79
N ILE A 334 -23.44 -13.28 8.92
CA ILE A 334 -23.66 -14.32 7.92
C ILE A 334 -23.32 -15.73 8.43
N GLY A 335 -22.84 -15.86 9.67
CA GLY A 335 -22.40 -17.13 10.27
C GLY A 335 -21.12 -17.71 9.67
N ALA A 336 -20.25 -16.90 9.06
CA ALA A 336 -18.92 -17.31 8.60
C ALA A 336 -17.93 -17.31 9.77
N THR A 337 -16.88 -18.13 9.70
CA THR A 337 -15.79 -18.15 10.70
C THR A 337 -14.71 -17.14 10.29
N PRO A 338 -14.54 -16.01 11.00
CA PRO A 338 -13.43 -15.10 10.73
C PRO A 338 -12.11 -15.66 11.28
N VAL A 339 -11.07 -15.60 10.46
CA VAL A 339 -9.69 -15.90 10.84
C VAL A 339 -8.84 -14.65 10.62
N LEU A 340 -8.33 -14.11 11.70
CA LEU A 340 -7.55 -12.88 11.72
C LEU A 340 -6.06 -13.21 11.68
N VAL A 341 -5.37 -12.86 10.60
CA VAL A 341 -3.92 -13.04 10.47
C VAL A 341 -3.25 -11.69 10.66
N ALA A 342 -2.74 -11.44 11.87
CA ALA A 342 -1.95 -10.24 12.15
C ALA A 342 -0.60 -10.36 11.42
N PRO A 343 -0.26 -9.44 10.49
CA PRO A 343 0.92 -9.59 9.64
C PRO A 343 2.26 -9.58 10.40
N PRO A 344 3.16 -10.57 10.18
CA PRO A 344 4.54 -10.48 10.64
C PRO A 344 5.41 -9.65 9.68
N GLY A 345 6.45 -8.99 10.19
CA GLY A 345 7.43 -8.25 9.37
C GLY A 345 8.85 -8.78 9.51
N ASN A 346 9.68 -8.60 8.47
CA ASN A 346 11.11 -8.94 8.53
C ASN A 346 11.89 -7.89 9.32
N ASP A 347 11.85 -7.99 10.65
CA ASP A 347 12.40 -6.94 11.52
C ASP A 347 13.95 -6.95 11.55
N ALA A 348 14.58 -8.12 11.51
CA ALA A 348 16.04 -8.26 11.55
C ALA A 348 16.70 -8.17 10.16
N GLY A 349 15.94 -8.45 9.10
CA GLY A 349 16.39 -8.47 7.72
C GLY A 349 15.91 -7.28 6.87
N TYR A 350 15.23 -6.29 7.44
CA TYR A 350 14.90 -5.08 6.70
C TYR A 350 15.01 -3.84 7.58
N GLU A 351 15.83 -2.92 7.11
CA GLU A 351 16.21 -1.73 7.84
C GLU A 351 15.14 -0.62 7.67
N PRO A 352 15.04 0.32 8.62
CA PRO A 352 14.09 1.42 8.51
C PRO A 352 14.26 2.23 7.22
N ASP A 353 13.14 2.65 6.64
CA ASP A 353 13.12 3.54 5.48
C ASP A 353 13.50 4.96 5.88
N ARG A 354 12.91 5.50 6.95
CA ARG A 354 13.22 6.85 7.44
C ARG A 354 13.43 6.90 8.95
N SER A 355 14.36 7.73 9.38
CA SER A 355 14.60 8.03 10.78
C SER A 355 14.52 9.53 11.03
N VAL A 356 13.82 9.92 12.09
CA VAL A 356 13.53 11.32 12.39
C VAL A 356 13.89 11.66 13.83
N LEU A 357 14.23 12.93 14.07
CA LEU A 357 14.34 13.49 15.41
C LEU A 357 13.08 14.31 15.73
N PRO A 358 12.79 14.62 17.01
CA PRO A 358 11.64 15.45 17.35
C PRO A 358 11.62 16.78 16.55
N PRO A 359 10.45 17.28 16.13
CA PRO A 359 10.33 18.44 15.23
C PRO A 359 10.93 19.72 15.81
N GLU A 360 10.99 19.84 17.14
CA GLU A 360 11.62 20.93 17.87
C GLU A 360 13.16 20.89 17.90
N THR A 361 13.79 19.82 17.38
CA THR A 361 15.24 19.64 17.42
C THR A 361 15.94 20.63 16.49
N PRO A 362 16.73 21.59 17.02
CA PRO A 362 17.43 22.58 16.19
C PRO A 362 18.44 21.94 15.25
N ARG A 363 18.66 22.55 14.09
CA ARG A 363 19.61 22.09 13.05
C ARG A 363 20.99 21.77 13.60
N ALA A 364 21.55 22.61 14.48
CA ALA A 364 22.85 22.36 15.09
C ALA A 364 22.89 21.05 15.90
N HIS A 365 21.81 20.72 16.62
CA HIS A 365 21.70 19.46 17.35
C HIS A 365 21.48 18.27 16.40
N ARG A 366 20.73 18.44 15.31
CA ARG A 366 20.60 17.42 14.27
C ARG A 366 21.96 17.10 13.65
N GLU A 367 22.74 18.12 13.29
CA GLU A 367 24.09 17.97 12.73
C GLU A 367 25.04 17.29 13.74
N ALA A 368 25.00 17.67 15.02
CA ALA A 368 25.80 17.01 16.06
C ALA A 368 25.40 15.54 16.27
N PHE A 369 24.10 15.23 16.29
CA PHE A 369 23.61 13.86 16.40
C PHE A 369 24.06 13.01 15.20
N ALA A 370 23.99 13.54 13.98
CA ALA A 370 24.47 12.86 12.78
C ALA A 370 25.99 12.57 12.85
N GLN A 371 26.79 13.48 13.40
CA GLN A 371 28.23 13.27 13.61
C GLN A 371 28.51 12.15 14.62
N ASP A 372 27.79 12.14 15.74
CA ASP A 372 27.89 11.08 16.76
C ASP A 372 27.46 9.72 16.19
N PHE A 373 26.37 9.68 15.43
CA PHE A 373 25.89 8.47 14.77
C PHE A 373 26.94 7.91 13.79
N GLU A 374 27.52 8.78 12.96
CA GLU A 374 28.58 8.36 12.03
C GLU A 374 29.86 7.92 12.76
N ALA A 375 30.15 8.49 13.94
CA ALA A 375 31.23 8.00 14.79
C ALA A 375 30.94 6.60 15.33
N ALA A 376 29.72 6.33 15.82
CA ALA A 376 29.30 5.00 16.24
C ALA A 376 29.38 3.97 15.08
N ARG A 377 29.00 4.38 13.87
CA ARG A 377 29.08 3.54 12.66
C ARG A 377 30.51 3.17 12.28
N ARG A 378 31.47 4.10 12.40
CA ARG A 378 32.90 3.79 12.18
C ARG A 378 33.46 2.77 13.17
N LEU A 379 32.92 2.73 14.39
CA LEU A 379 33.32 1.76 15.41
C LEU A 379 32.82 0.34 15.10
N GLU A 380 31.76 0.16 14.29
CA GLU A 380 31.18 -1.16 14.01
C GLU A 380 32.21 -2.20 13.55
N ALA A 381 33.18 -1.78 12.72
CA ALA A 381 34.25 -2.64 12.20
C ALA A 381 35.55 -2.59 13.02
N SER A 382 35.82 -1.48 13.72
CA SER A 382 37.12 -1.21 14.36
C SER A 382 37.14 -1.51 15.86
N ASP A 383 36.05 -1.21 16.57
CA ASP A 383 35.85 -1.51 17.98
C ASP A 383 34.36 -1.83 18.23
N PRO A 384 33.97 -3.09 18.00
CA PRO A 384 32.56 -3.47 18.01
C PRO A 384 31.88 -3.31 19.38
N ALA A 385 32.62 -3.40 20.49
CA ALA A 385 32.09 -3.20 21.84
C ALA A 385 31.79 -1.72 22.10
N SER A 386 32.74 -0.83 21.77
CA SER A 386 32.51 0.62 21.85
C SER A 386 31.39 1.09 20.92
N SER A 387 31.20 0.43 19.77
CA SER A 387 30.06 0.69 18.88
C SER A 387 28.71 0.41 19.57
N THR A 388 28.59 -0.73 20.27
CA THR A 388 27.39 -1.08 21.04
C THR A 388 27.08 -0.02 22.10
N ASP A 389 28.08 0.41 22.88
CA ASP A 389 27.90 1.45 23.90
C ASP A 389 27.52 2.80 23.30
N ALA A 390 28.13 3.18 22.17
CA ALA A 390 27.80 4.40 21.45
C ALA A 390 26.35 4.40 20.96
N TYR A 391 25.87 3.29 20.39
CA TYR A 391 24.47 3.16 19.98
C TYR A 391 23.49 3.17 21.16
N ARG A 392 23.83 2.54 22.30
CA ARG A 392 23.03 2.67 23.53
C ARG A 392 22.91 4.12 23.99
N ALA A 393 24.00 4.89 23.94
CA ALA A 393 23.99 6.31 24.28
C ALA A 393 23.13 7.14 23.32
N LEU A 394 23.15 6.82 22.02
CA LEU A 394 22.30 7.47 21.02
C LEU A 394 20.81 7.17 21.25
N VAL A 395 20.46 5.91 21.50
CA VAL A 395 19.08 5.49 21.84
C VAL A 395 18.61 6.15 23.13
N ALA A 396 19.45 6.23 24.16
CA ALA A 396 19.08 6.88 25.41
C ALA A 396 18.78 8.38 25.24
N ARG A 397 19.49 9.06 24.32
CA ARG A 397 19.32 10.49 24.04
C ARG A 397 18.09 10.76 23.16
N HIS A 398 17.88 9.92 22.16
CA HIS A 398 16.77 10.04 21.20
C HIS A 398 16.13 8.66 20.97
N PRO A 399 15.24 8.20 21.87
CA PRO A 399 14.63 6.88 21.78
C PRO A 399 13.68 6.71 20.59
N GLY A 400 13.33 7.80 19.90
CA GLY A 400 12.51 7.77 18.69
C GLY A 400 13.29 7.57 17.38
N PHE A 401 14.62 7.50 17.41
CA PHE A 401 15.43 7.43 16.20
C PHE A 401 15.63 5.98 15.72
N ALA A 402 14.80 5.54 14.76
CA ALA A 402 14.69 4.15 14.32
C ALA A 402 16.02 3.49 13.92
N GLU A 403 16.87 4.18 13.16
CA GLU A 403 18.15 3.62 12.69
C GLU A 403 19.11 3.29 13.85
N SER A 404 19.12 4.07 14.94
CA SER A 404 19.94 3.75 16.12
C SER A 404 19.49 2.44 16.77
N HIS A 405 18.18 2.19 16.82
CA HIS A 405 17.64 0.91 17.29
C HIS A 405 18.05 -0.24 16.36
N PHE A 406 17.92 -0.06 15.04
CA PHE A 406 18.28 -1.10 14.08
C PHE A 406 19.78 -1.46 14.17
N ARG A 407 20.66 -0.45 14.21
CA ARG A 407 22.10 -0.66 14.33
C ARG A 407 22.48 -1.30 15.66
N LEU A 408 21.90 -0.85 16.77
CA LEU A 408 22.09 -1.50 18.07
C LEU A 408 21.66 -2.96 18.03
N ALA A 409 20.51 -3.26 17.42
CA ALA A 409 20.03 -4.62 17.26
C ALA A 409 21.02 -5.49 16.46
N LYS A 410 21.58 -5.00 15.34
CA LYS A 410 22.64 -5.73 14.59
C LYS A 410 23.86 -6.02 15.46
N ARG A 411 24.26 -5.07 16.33
CA ARG A 411 25.38 -5.26 17.26
C ARG A 411 25.07 -6.34 18.31
N LEU A 412 23.90 -6.26 18.94
CA LEU A 412 23.45 -7.22 19.95
C LEU A 412 23.26 -8.62 19.36
N GLU A 413 22.74 -8.71 18.14
CA GLU A 413 22.64 -9.95 17.38
C GLU A 413 24.04 -10.58 17.20
N ALA A 414 25.03 -9.79 16.79
CA ALA A 414 26.40 -10.28 16.62
C ALA A 414 27.07 -10.70 17.94
N GLU A 415 26.59 -10.19 19.08
CA GLU A 415 27.01 -10.57 20.43
C GLU A 415 26.25 -11.81 20.96
N GLY A 416 25.30 -12.36 20.21
CA GLY A 416 24.45 -13.48 20.63
C GLY A 416 23.35 -13.09 21.62
N ARG A 417 23.06 -11.80 21.77
CA ARG A 417 22.01 -11.25 22.65
C ARG A 417 20.68 -11.12 21.91
N ASP A 418 20.24 -12.21 21.29
CA ASP A 418 19.13 -12.22 20.32
C ASP A 418 17.81 -11.67 20.88
N ALA A 419 17.48 -11.92 22.15
CA ALA A 419 16.25 -11.41 22.77
C ALA A 419 16.22 -9.87 22.84
N GLU A 420 17.33 -9.25 23.27
CA GLU A 420 17.43 -7.80 23.34
C GLU A 420 17.56 -7.18 21.95
N ALA A 421 18.26 -7.86 21.03
CA ALA A 421 18.29 -7.46 19.63
C ALA A 421 16.88 -7.40 19.04
N TYR A 422 16.04 -8.40 19.33
CA TYR A 422 14.67 -8.45 18.88
C TYR A 422 13.82 -7.28 19.38
N GLU A 423 13.94 -6.89 20.64
CA GLU A 423 13.26 -5.70 21.18
C GLU A 423 13.62 -4.44 20.39
N HIS A 424 14.90 -4.26 20.09
CA HIS A 424 15.37 -3.13 19.28
C HIS A 424 14.95 -3.23 17.81
N TYR A 425 14.87 -4.42 17.20
CA TYR A 425 14.34 -4.59 15.85
C TYR A 425 12.85 -4.21 15.75
N VAL A 426 12.04 -4.63 16.73
CA VAL A 426 10.62 -4.24 16.80
C VAL A 426 10.48 -2.73 16.96
N ALA A 427 11.27 -2.12 17.84
CA ALA A 427 11.29 -0.67 18.00
C ALA A 427 11.69 0.05 16.71
N ALA A 428 12.70 -0.45 15.98
CA ALA A 428 13.12 0.12 14.71
C ALA A 428 12.02 0.07 13.64
N ARG A 429 11.24 -1.00 13.58
CA ARG A 429 10.05 -1.08 12.72
C ARG A 429 9.00 -0.04 13.13
N ASP A 430 8.64 -0.01 14.41
CA ASP A 430 7.54 0.82 14.89
C ASP A 430 7.85 2.32 14.85
N LEU A 431 9.13 2.69 14.87
CA LEU A 431 9.62 4.06 14.76
C LEU A 431 9.94 4.49 13.33
N ASP A 432 9.77 3.61 12.33
CA ASP A 432 10.07 3.94 10.94
C ASP A 432 9.20 5.10 10.45
N GLY A 433 9.85 6.17 9.97
CA GLY A 433 9.15 7.36 9.50
C GLY A 433 8.38 7.17 8.19
N HIS A 434 8.57 6.03 7.52
CA HIS A 434 7.77 5.62 6.36
C HIS A 434 7.55 4.11 6.34
N PRO A 435 6.63 3.59 7.18
CA PRO A 435 6.47 2.15 7.37
C PRO A 435 6.05 1.41 6.11
N MET A 436 6.78 0.35 5.77
CA MET A 436 6.34 -0.69 4.82
C MET A 436 5.85 -1.96 5.53
N ARG A 437 6.21 -2.14 6.81
CA ARG A 437 5.80 -3.29 7.63
C ARG A 437 4.62 -2.92 8.52
N CYS A 438 3.79 -3.91 8.88
CA CYS A 438 2.64 -3.71 9.76
C CYS A 438 3.14 -3.37 11.17
N LEU A 439 2.78 -2.19 11.69
CA LEU A 439 3.21 -1.72 13.01
C LEU A 439 2.54 -2.49 14.15
N THR A 440 3.18 -2.53 15.32
CA THR A 440 2.62 -3.19 16.51
C THR A 440 1.21 -2.69 16.86
N SER A 441 0.92 -1.40 16.71
CA SER A 441 -0.41 -0.83 16.98
C SER A 441 -1.52 -1.41 16.10
N PHE A 442 -1.21 -1.74 14.84
CA PHE A 442 -2.15 -2.40 13.93
C PHE A 442 -2.29 -3.88 14.25
N GLN A 443 -1.21 -4.54 14.68
CA GLN A 443 -1.25 -5.91 15.20
C GLN A 443 -2.07 -5.99 16.50
N ASP A 444 -1.99 -5.00 17.37
CA ASP A 444 -2.75 -4.92 18.61
C ASP A 444 -4.25 -4.78 18.35
N ALA A 445 -4.66 -4.07 17.29
CA ALA A 445 -6.06 -4.04 16.88
C ALA A 445 -6.60 -5.44 16.56
N TYR A 446 -5.81 -6.30 15.91
CA TYR A 446 -6.17 -7.70 15.72
C TYR A 446 -6.29 -8.47 17.03
N ARG A 447 -5.32 -8.29 17.96
CA ARG A 447 -5.31 -8.95 19.27
C ARG A 447 -6.54 -8.56 20.10
N GLU A 448 -6.84 -7.28 20.17
CA GLU A 448 -8.00 -6.74 20.90
C GLU A 448 -9.31 -7.30 20.34
N ILE A 449 -9.52 -7.19 19.03
CA ILE A 449 -10.75 -7.64 18.37
C ILE A 449 -10.90 -9.15 18.54
N ALA A 450 -9.84 -9.93 18.34
CA ALA A 450 -9.91 -11.37 18.49
C ALA A 450 -10.25 -11.81 19.92
N ALA A 451 -9.67 -11.15 20.93
CA ALA A 451 -9.98 -11.41 22.32
C ALA A 451 -11.44 -11.05 22.66
N ARG A 452 -11.90 -9.86 22.23
CA ARG A 452 -13.25 -9.36 22.49
C ARG A 452 -14.33 -10.21 21.81
N ARG A 453 -14.15 -10.49 20.52
CA ARG A 453 -15.11 -11.22 19.67
C ARG A 453 -14.93 -12.73 19.73
N LYS A 454 -13.90 -13.22 20.42
CA LYS A 454 -13.55 -14.64 20.52
C LYS A 454 -13.41 -15.29 19.13
N THR A 455 -12.73 -14.60 18.22
CA THR A 455 -12.44 -15.13 16.88
C THR A 455 -11.10 -15.86 16.87
N ILE A 456 -10.72 -16.44 15.73
CA ILE A 456 -9.41 -17.08 15.57
C ILE A 456 -8.38 -15.99 15.27
N LEU A 457 -7.31 -15.92 16.07
CA LEU A 457 -6.15 -15.08 15.83
C LEU A 457 -4.95 -15.94 15.45
N VAL A 458 -4.37 -15.66 14.30
CA VAL A 458 -3.02 -16.06 13.93
C VAL A 458 -2.16 -14.82 14.11
N ASP A 459 -1.51 -14.71 15.28
CA ASP A 459 -0.53 -13.67 15.54
C ASP A 459 0.76 -14.04 14.79
N GLY A 460 0.89 -13.55 13.55
CA GLY A 460 1.99 -13.90 12.68
C GLY A 460 3.34 -13.53 13.29
N GLN A 461 3.41 -12.38 13.98
CA GLN A 461 4.63 -11.89 14.61
C GLN A 461 5.08 -12.87 15.70
N ALA A 462 4.19 -13.21 16.63
CA ALA A 462 4.48 -14.17 17.70
C ALA A 462 4.78 -15.58 17.15
N LEU A 463 4.05 -15.99 16.11
CA LEU A 463 4.26 -17.27 15.42
C LEU A 463 5.67 -17.37 14.84
N PHE A 464 6.11 -16.35 14.10
CA PHE A 464 7.42 -16.35 13.45
C PHE A 464 8.56 -16.22 14.46
N HIS A 465 8.36 -15.42 15.52
CA HIS A 465 9.27 -15.33 16.65
C HIS A 465 9.50 -16.70 17.30
N ALA A 466 8.42 -17.45 17.55
CA ALA A 466 8.52 -18.80 18.11
C ALA A 466 9.05 -19.85 17.12
N ARG A 467 8.89 -19.61 15.80
CA ARG A 467 9.32 -20.54 14.74
C ARG A 467 10.83 -20.53 14.55
N ASN A 468 11.47 -19.36 14.66
CA ASN A 468 12.93 -19.24 14.58
C ASN A 468 13.58 -19.61 15.92
N PRO A 469 14.49 -20.59 15.99
CA PRO A 469 15.18 -20.95 17.23
C PRO A 469 15.94 -19.79 17.90
N ARG A 470 16.31 -18.76 17.12
CA ARG A 470 16.95 -17.54 17.62
C ARG A 470 15.96 -16.50 18.14
N GLY A 471 14.66 -16.66 17.88
CA GLY A 471 13.66 -15.63 18.18
C GLY A 471 13.73 -14.41 17.26
N LEU A 472 14.43 -14.47 16.14
CA LEU A 472 14.54 -13.34 15.21
C LEU A 472 13.58 -13.53 14.02
N LEU A 473 12.96 -12.44 13.59
CA LEU A 473 12.23 -12.39 12.32
C LEU A 473 13.20 -11.89 11.25
N ASP A 474 13.82 -12.83 10.54
CA ASP A 474 14.91 -12.57 9.58
C ASP A 474 14.62 -13.16 8.18
N ASP A 475 15.60 -13.05 7.29
CA ASP A 475 15.53 -13.53 5.90
C ASP A 475 15.30 -15.06 5.79
N HIS A 476 15.30 -15.85 6.87
CA HIS A 476 14.87 -17.25 6.80
C HIS A 476 13.35 -17.41 6.69
N LEU A 477 12.60 -16.45 7.23
CA LEU A 477 11.14 -16.45 7.24
C LEU A 477 10.53 -15.48 6.21
N PHE A 478 11.36 -14.67 5.56
CA PHE A 478 10.94 -13.67 4.57
C PHE A 478 11.85 -13.62 3.35
N ASN A 479 11.30 -13.26 2.19
CA ASN A 479 12.11 -12.97 1.00
C ASN A 479 12.47 -11.48 0.85
N ASP A 480 11.72 -10.60 1.53
CA ASP A 480 11.94 -9.16 1.57
C ASP A 480 11.48 -8.55 2.90
N ALA A 481 11.03 -7.28 2.91
CA ALA A 481 10.55 -6.62 4.13
C ALA A 481 9.34 -7.29 4.78
N GLN A 482 8.46 -7.95 4.00
CA GLN A 482 7.13 -8.32 4.48
C GLN A 482 6.57 -9.60 3.87
N HIS A 483 7.09 -10.06 2.74
CA HIS A 483 6.58 -11.26 2.08
C HIS A 483 7.20 -12.51 2.70
N PRO A 484 6.39 -13.42 3.26
CA PRO A 484 6.89 -14.64 3.85
C PRO A 484 7.67 -15.48 2.83
N ALA A 485 8.76 -16.07 3.28
CA ALA A 485 9.40 -17.17 2.58
C ALA A 485 8.45 -18.37 2.50
N PHE A 486 8.82 -19.38 1.71
CA PHE A 486 7.98 -20.58 1.53
C PHE A 486 7.60 -21.23 2.87
N GLU A 487 8.55 -21.37 3.81
CA GLU A 487 8.22 -21.86 5.16
C GLU A 487 7.28 -20.93 5.93
N GLY A 488 7.42 -19.61 5.78
CA GLY A 488 6.53 -18.65 6.43
C GLY A 488 5.07 -18.81 5.98
N HIS A 489 4.83 -19.02 4.68
CA HIS A 489 3.50 -19.33 4.15
C HIS A 489 2.93 -20.62 4.76
N VAL A 490 3.76 -21.66 4.87
CA VAL A 490 3.37 -22.94 5.47
C VAL A 490 3.07 -22.77 6.96
N ALA A 491 3.89 -22.04 7.71
CA ALA A 491 3.70 -21.80 9.14
C ALA A 491 2.39 -21.04 9.42
N LEU A 492 2.08 -20.00 8.63
CA LEU A 492 0.81 -19.28 8.73
C LEU A 492 -0.39 -20.21 8.46
N ALA A 493 -0.31 -21.06 7.45
CA ALA A 493 -1.38 -22.02 7.14
C ALA A 493 -1.56 -23.08 8.24
N GLU A 494 -0.47 -23.60 8.82
CA GLU A 494 -0.51 -24.49 9.99
C GLU A 494 -1.25 -23.82 11.16
N ALA A 495 -0.95 -22.55 11.44
CA ALA A 495 -1.60 -21.79 12.51
C ALA A 495 -3.10 -21.54 12.25
N VAL A 496 -3.50 -21.27 11.01
CA VAL A 496 -4.92 -21.18 10.64
C VAL A 496 -5.64 -22.50 10.90
N LEU A 497 -5.08 -23.63 10.47
CA LEU A 497 -5.66 -24.96 10.68
C LEU A 497 -5.75 -25.32 12.16
N ALA A 498 -4.74 -24.96 12.96
CA ALA A 498 -4.75 -25.16 14.40
C ALA A 498 -5.90 -24.37 15.07
N GLY A 499 -6.07 -23.10 14.70
CA GLY A 499 -7.17 -22.28 15.21
C GLY A 499 -8.56 -22.79 14.81
N LEU A 500 -8.70 -23.27 13.56
CA LEU A 500 -9.95 -23.89 13.10
C LEU A 500 -10.29 -25.16 13.90
N LYS A 501 -9.29 -26.02 14.16
CA LYS A 501 -9.45 -27.20 15.02
C LYS A 501 -9.86 -26.80 16.44
N GLU A 502 -9.16 -25.85 17.05
CA GLU A 502 -9.42 -25.42 18.44
C GLU A 502 -10.87 -24.92 18.61
N ARG A 503 -11.37 -24.18 17.63
CA ARG A 503 -12.76 -23.70 17.59
C ARG A 503 -13.78 -24.76 17.19
N LYS A 504 -13.35 -25.99 16.86
CA LYS A 504 -14.19 -27.04 16.27
C LYS A 504 -14.95 -26.54 15.03
N ALA A 505 -14.35 -25.62 14.29
CA ALA A 505 -14.98 -24.98 13.13
C ALA A 505 -15.38 -26.03 12.09
N LEU A 506 -16.51 -25.81 11.41
CA LEU A 506 -17.07 -26.73 10.41
C LEU A 506 -17.42 -28.14 10.95
N GLY A 507 -17.48 -28.32 12.27
CA GLY A 507 -17.68 -29.64 12.89
C GLY A 507 -16.41 -30.49 12.87
N TRP A 508 -15.24 -29.86 13.04
CA TRP A 508 -13.93 -30.54 13.04
C TRP A 508 -13.94 -31.82 13.89
N PRO A 509 -13.62 -33.01 13.33
CA PRO A 509 -13.69 -34.27 14.07
C PRO A 509 -12.70 -34.31 15.23
N GLU A 510 -13.16 -34.70 16.42
CA GLU A 510 -12.34 -34.69 17.65
C GLU A 510 -11.09 -35.59 17.53
N SER A 511 -11.23 -36.72 16.82
CA SER A 511 -10.15 -37.68 16.57
C SER A 511 -9.10 -37.21 15.57
N VAL A 512 -9.38 -36.17 14.76
CA VAL A 512 -8.47 -35.72 13.69
C VAL A 512 -7.59 -34.57 14.19
N PRO A 513 -6.25 -34.74 14.29
CA PRO A 513 -5.33 -33.66 14.69
C PRO A 513 -5.31 -32.51 13.69
N ALA A 514 -4.87 -31.33 14.14
CA ALA A 514 -4.55 -30.25 13.20
C ALA A 514 -3.34 -30.69 12.36
N PRO A 515 -3.40 -30.58 11.03
CA PRO A 515 -2.30 -31.04 10.18
C PRO A 515 -1.01 -30.27 10.46
N THR A 516 0.09 -31.01 10.61
CA THR A 516 1.44 -30.47 10.45
C THR A 516 1.86 -30.67 9.00
N ILE A 517 2.56 -29.70 8.44
CA ILE A 517 2.89 -29.68 7.02
C ILE A 517 4.39 -29.92 6.84
N ASP A 518 4.72 -30.89 6.01
CA ASP A 518 6.08 -31.11 5.54
C ASP A 518 6.36 -30.19 4.34
N LEU A 519 7.50 -29.52 4.34
CA LEU A 519 7.84 -28.54 3.29
C LEU A 519 8.02 -29.23 1.94
N THR A 520 8.58 -30.44 1.90
CA THR A 520 8.76 -31.20 0.65
C THR A 520 7.44 -31.70 0.11
N GLU A 521 6.55 -32.21 0.97
CA GLU A 521 5.19 -32.60 0.59
C GLU A 521 4.42 -31.40 0.01
N CYS A 522 4.43 -30.26 0.72
CA CYS A 522 3.76 -29.04 0.29
C CYS A 522 4.32 -28.53 -1.04
N ALA A 523 5.64 -28.50 -1.20
CA ALA A 523 6.28 -28.06 -2.44
C ALA A 523 5.92 -28.98 -3.61
N SER A 524 5.87 -30.30 -3.39
CA SER A 524 5.44 -31.26 -4.39
C SER A 524 3.97 -31.09 -4.77
N HIS A 525 3.08 -30.81 -3.81
CA HIS A 525 1.66 -30.62 -4.05
C HIS A 525 1.39 -29.39 -4.93
N PHE A 526 2.02 -28.26 -4.61
CA PHE A 526 1.81 -26.98 -5.29
C PHE A 526 2.77 -26.74 -6.46
N GLY A 527 3.70 -27.67 -6.75
CA GLY A 527 4.69 -27.50 -7.82
C GLY A 527 5.69 -26.38 -7.55
N VAL A 528 6.02 -26.11 -6.29
CA VAL A 528 7.05 -25.14 -5.89
C VAL A 528 8.42 -25.72 -6.22
N ALA A 529 8.89 -25.42 -7.42
CA ALA A 529 10.14 -25.89 -7.99
C ALA A 529 10.97 -24.72 -8.55
N ALA A 530 11.85 -24.98 -9.51
CA ALA A 530 12.79 -23.99 -10.04
C ALA A 530 12.14 -22.65 -10.45
N GLU A 531 10.99 -22.67 -11.14
CA GLU A 531 10.32 -21.44 -11.57
C GLU A 531 9.76 -20.61 -10.41
N ALA A 532 9.31 -21.26 -9.34
CA ALA A 532 8.85 -20.58 -8.13
C ALA A 532 10.03 -19.87 -7.43
N TRP A 533 11.17 -20.55 -7.35
CA TRP A 533 12.39 -19.96 -6.77
C TRP A 533 12.96 -18.83 -7.63
N LYS A 534 12.90 -18.93 -8.96
CA LYS A 534 13.28 -17.83 -9.87
C LYS A 534 12.36 -16.62 -9.67
N ALA A 535 11.05 -16.84 -9.53
CA ALA A 535 10.10 -15.77 -9.24
C ALA A 535 10.40 -15.11 -7.88
N ALA A 536 10.65 -15.91 -6.83
CA ALA A 536 11.04 -15.39 -5.52
C ALA A 536 12.32 -14.54 -5.57
N CYS A 537 13.39 -15.02 -6.22
CA CYS A 537 14.63 -14.26 -6.37
C CYS A 537 14.44 -12.99 -7.21
N GLY A 538 13.71 -13.07 -8.32
CA GLY A 538 13.44 -11.92 -9.18
C GLY A 538 12.63 -10.83 -8.47
N SER A 539 11.59 -11.24 -7.73
CA SER A 539 10.77 -10.34 -6.91
C SER A 539 11.59 -9.69 -5.79
N ALA A 540 12.38 -10.46 -5.03
CA ALA A 540 13.21 -9.93 -3.96
C ALA A 540 14.29 -8.97 -4.50
N ALA A 541 14.98 -9.33 -5.58
CA ALA A 541 15.95 -8.44 -6.23
C ALA A 541 15.30 -7.14 -6.72
N GLY A 542 14.13 -7.24 -7.37
CA GLY A 542 13.35 -6.07 -7.79
C GLY A 542 12.96 -5.19 -6.62
N PHE A 543 12.48 -5.78 -5.53
CA PHE A 543 12.08 -5.08 -4.31
C PHE A 543 13.26 -4.31 -3.70
N TYR A 544 14.35 -4.99 -3.35
CA TYR A 544 15.52 -4.34 -2.74
C TYR A 544 16.17 -3.30 -3.66
N GLY A 545 16.12 -3.51 -4.98
CA GLY A 545 16.57 -2.53 -5.97
C GLY A 545 15.69 -1.28 -6.01
N ALA A 546 14.36 -1.46 -5.96
CA ALA A 546 13.41 -0.35 -5.99
C ALA A 546 13.41 0.45 -4.68
N THR A 547 13.53 -0.22 -3.54
CA THR A 547 13.47 0.43 -2.23
C THR A 547 14.83 0.97 -1.75
N ALA A 548 15.95 0.68 -2.44
CA ALA A 548 17.28 1.13 -2.02
C ALA A 548 17.36 2.65 -1.78
N SER A 549 16.71 3.46 -2.62
CA SER A 549 16.74 4.93 -2.51
C SER A 549 15.82 5.51 -1.44
N LEU A 550 14.98 4.69 -0.79
CA LEU A 550 14.06 5.15 0.24
C LEU A 550 14.73 5.48 1.57
N ARG A 551 16.01 5.14 1.74
CA ARG A 551 16.78 5.35 2.97
C ARG A 551 18.11 6.06 2.75
N PHE A 552 18.78 6.41 3.85
CA PHE A 552 20.04 7.15 3.82
C PHE A 552 21.24 6.32 3.36
N ASP A 553 21.31 5.04 3.76
CA ASP A 553 22.39 4.12 3.42
C ASP A 553 21.81 2.90 2.67
N PRO A 554 21.95 2.83 1.33
CA PRO A 554 21.38 1.76 0.53
C PRO A 554 22.24 0.49 0.52
N THR A 555 23.39 0.48 1.20
CA THR A 555 24.44 -0.54 1.01
C THR A 555 23.94 -1.97 1.25
N GLU A 556 23.23 -2.21 2.35
CA GLU A 556 22.73 -3.55 2.67
C GLU A 556 21.60 -3.98 1.72
N ARG A 557 20.67 -3.10 1.35
CA ARG A 557 19.65 -3.39 0.31
C ARG A 557 20.28 -3.72 -1.04
N MET A 558 21.31 -2.98 -1.46
CA MET A 558 22.04 -3.26 -2.71
C MET A 558 22.76 -4.62 -2.65
N ALA A 559 23.40 -4.95 -1.52
CA ALA A 559 24.02 -6.24 -1.33
C ALA A 559 23.00 -7.40 -1.37
N LYS A 560 21.81 -7.22 -0.78
CA LYS A 560 20.72 -8.20 -0.87
C LYS A 560 20.20 -8.36 -2.30
N ARG A 561 19.98 -7.25 -3.01
CA ARG A 561 19.64 -7.26 -4.44
C ARG A 561 20.65 -8.08 -5.24
N ASP A 562 21.94 -7.81 -5.06
CA ASP A 562 23.00 -8.47 -5.83
C ASP A 562 23.09 -9.97 -5.50
N ARG A 563 22.89 -10.34 -4.23
CA ARG A 563 22.79 -11.74 -3.80
C ARG A 563 21.62 -12.46 -4.47
N TYR A 564 20.44 -11.85 -4.51
CA TYR A 564 19.27 -12.43 -5.17
C TYR A 564 19.42 -12.49 -6.70
N ASN A 565 20.04 -11.49 -7.32
CA ASN A 565 20.36 -11.52 -8.76
C ASN A 565 21.34 -12.65 -9.10
N LYS A 566 22.36 -12.85 -8.27
CA LYS A 566 23.29 -13.98 -8.42
C LYS A 566 22.55 -15.31 -8.29
N ALA A 567 21.72 -15.46 -7.26
CA ALA A 567 20.92 -16.66 -7.05
C ALA A 567 19.96 -16.94 -8.21
N LEU A 568 19.34 -15.90 -8.78
CA LEU A 568 18.52 -16.00 -9.98
C LEU A 568 19.31 -16.53 -11.18
N GLY A 569 20.52 -16.00 -11.42
CA GLY A 569 21.43 -16.51 -12.45
C GLY A 569 21.78 -17.98 -12.24
N ASP A 570 22.15 -18.34 -11.01
CA ASP A 570 22.46 -19.70 -10.61
C ASP A 570 21.27 -20.68 -10.83
N LEU A 571 20.03 -20.25 -10.55
CA LEU A 571 18.81 -21.02 -10.82
C LEU A 571 18.53 -21.18 -12.32
N ILE A 572 18.84 -20.16 -13.13
CA ILE A 572 18.72 -20.23 -14.60
C ILE A 572 19.73 -21.24 -15.16
N GLU A 573 20.91 -21.34 -14.57
CA GLU A 573 21.93 -22.36 -14.89
C GLU A 573 21.58 -23.77 -14.38
N GLY A 574 20.46 -23.93 -13.66
CA GLY A 574 19.96 -25.23 -13.21
C GLY A 574 20.48 -25.68 -11.84
N LYS A 575 21.14 -24.79 -11.07
CA LYS A 575 21.48 -25.08 -9.67
C LYS A 575 20.20 -25.18 -8.83
N LYS A 576 20.24 -25.99 -7.77
CA LYS A 576 19.10 -26.15 -6.87
C LYS A 576 19.05 -25.00 -5.86
N ALA A 577 17.84 -24.57 -5.50
CA ALA A 577 17.61 -23.49 -4.54
C ALA A 577 18.28 -23.73 -3.19
N GLU A 578 18.28 -24.98 -2.73
CA GLU A 578 18.87 -25.41 -1.46
C GLU A 578 20.39 -25.23 -1.43
N ASP A 579 21.05 -25.16 -2.58
CA ASP A 579 22.52 -25.11 -2.68
C ASP A 579 23.05 -23.68 -2.80
N LEU A 580 22.17 -22.67 -2.89
CA LEU A 580 22.57 -21.28 -3.18
C LEU A 580 23.02 -20.48 -1.96
N GLY A 581 22.76 -20.98 -0.74
CA GLY A 581 23.15 -20.31 0.50
C GLY A 581 22.40 -19.00 0.75
N VAL A 582 21.24 -18.81 0.15
CA VAL A 582 20.36 -17.65 0.38
C VAL A 582 19.29 -18.05 1.39
N SER A 583 19.21 -17.33 2.51
CA SER A 583 18.16 -17.53 3.52
C SER A 583 16.77 -17.38 2.91
N GLY A 584 15.80 -18.17 3.37
CA GLY A 584 14.42 -18.12 2.89
C GLY A 584 14.22 -18.74 1.50
N LEU A 585 15.27 -19.32 0.90
CA LEU A 585 15.20 -20.02 -0.38
C LEU A 585 15.35 -21.54 -0.21
N GLY A 586 14.52 -22.29 -0.95
CA GLY A 586 14.51 -23.75 -0.91
C GLY A 586 13.71 -24.33 0.25
N LEU A 587 13.87 -25.63 0.47
CA LEU A 587 13.06 -26.41 1.41
C LEU A 587 13.72 -26.62 2.79
N ARG A 588 14.73 -25.81 3.13
CA ARG A 588 15.42 -25.93 4.42
C ARG A 588 14.54 -25.35 5.52
N SER A 589 14.20 -26.19 6.49
CA SER A 589 13.34 -25.77 7.59
C SER A 589 14.10 -24.99 8.67
N VAL A 590 13.47 -23.94 9.19
CA VAL A 590 13.93 -23.10 10.30
C VAL A 590 13.62 -23.76 11.65
N ARG A 591 12.56 -24.57 11.76
CA ARG A 591 12.26 -25.32 12.99
C ARG A 591 13.32 -26.39 13.27
N LYS A 592 13.57 -26.66 14.57
CA LYS A 592 14.29 -27.88 14.98
C LYS A 592 13.56 -29.11 14.40
N PRO A 593 14.28 -30.13 13.89
CA PRO A 593 13.64 -31.35 13.42
C PRO A 593 12.78 -31.94 14.54
N MET A 594 11.50 -32.19 14.29
CA MET A 594 10.73 -33.00 15.24
C MET A 594 11.39 -34.38 15.33
N PRO A 595 11.54 -34.96 16.52
CA PRO A 595 11.96 -36.36 16.61
C PRO A 595 10.98 -37.20 15.78
N LYS A 596 11.51 -37.98 14.83
CA LYS A 596 10.69 -38.91 14.04
C LYS A 596 9.90 -39.77 15.03
N PRO A 597 8.58 -39.96 14.84
CA PRO A 597 7.84 -40.91 15.65
C PRO A 597 8.55 -42.26 15.55
N THR A 598 8.96 -42.80 16.69
CA THR A 598 9.55 -44.12 16.78
C THR A 598 8.59 -45.09 16.10
N PRO A 599 9.02 -45.87 15.10
CA PRO A 599 8.12 -46.84 14.49
C PRO A 599 7.62 -47.75 15.61
N ILE A 600 6.31 -47.77 15.80
CA ILE A 600 5.66 -48.74 16.68
C ILE A 600 6.07 -50.09 16.13
N LYS A 601 6.91 -50.81 16.87
CA LYS A 601 7.27 -52.18 16.51
C LYS A 601 5.96 -52.99 16.43
N PRO A 602 5.80 -53.82 15.38
CA PRO A 602 4.58 -54.58 15.14
C PRO A 602 4.22 -55.49 16.31
#